data_AF-A0A3M8CT39-F1
#
_entry.id   AF-A0A3M8CT39-F1
#
_cell.length_a   1.000
_cell.length_b   1.000
_cell.length_c   1.000
_cell.angle_alpha   90.00
_cell.angle_beta   90.00
_cell.angle_gamma   90.00
#
_symmetry.space_group_name_H-M   'P 1'
#
loop_
_entity.id
_entity.type
_entity.pdbx_description
1 polymer ?
#
loop_
_entity_poly.entity_id
_entity_poly.type
_entity_poly.pdbx_seq_one_letter_code
_entity_poly.pdbx_strand_id
1 'polypeptide(L)'
;MKTIRVAERTIAYREEGSGPALLLLHGFCGSHAYWDKVVPELAKEYRVLATDLPGHGGTSHVEGAETIDAMADEVKLLLDQAGVDKVILLGHSLGGYLALSIAQRYEDRLLGFGLIHSTAYPDSPEAKKGRDANVEKVGQQGIAVLIDGL
;
A
#
# COMPACT_ATOMS: atom_id res chain seq x y z
N MET A 1 -0.20 5.89 -15.73
CA MET A 1 0.48 4.94 -14.83
C MET A 1 1.99 5.14 -14.96
N LYS A 2 2.70 5.36 -13.87
CA LYS A 2 4.16 5.52 -13.82
C LYS A 2 4.80 4.27 -13.23
N THR A 3 6.09 4.11 -13.52
CA THR A 3 6.86 2.98 -13.02
C THR A 3 8.26 3.45 -12.61
N ILE A 4 8.69 3.01 -11.44
CA ILE A 4 10.07 3.15 -10.96
C ILE A 4 10.74 1.77 -11.02
N ARG A 5 12.00 1.72 -11.44
CA ARG A 5 12.82 0.50 -11.45
C ARG A 5 14.00 0.68 -10.52
N VAL A 6 14.14 -0.22 -9.55
CA VAL A 6 15.26 -0.22 -8.59
C VAL A 6 15.82 -1.64 -8.54
N ALA A 7 17.06 -1.81 -9.03
CA ALA A 7 17.61 -3.15 -9.31
C ALA A 7 16.62 -3.98 -10.14
N GLU A 8 16.29 -5.20 -9.69
CA GLU A 8 15.35 -6.10 -10.36
C GLU A 8 13.87 -5.83 -9.97
N ARG A 9 13.59 -4.77 -9.22
CA ARG A 9 12.25 -4.44 -8.70
C ARG A 9 11.56 -3.39 -9.56
N THR A 10 10.25 -3.55 -9.75
CA THR A 10 9.37 -2.62 -10.46
C THR A 10 8.29 -2.13 -9.51
N ILE A 11 8.18 -0.82 -9.31
CA ILE A 11 7.14 -0.18 -8.50
C ILE A 11 6.21 0.60 -9.41
N ALA A 12 4.95 0.19 -9.43
CA ALA A 12 3.87 0.80 -10.21
C ALA A 12 3.06 1.78 -9.36
N TYR A 13 2.86 3.00 -9.84
CA TYR A 13 2.03 3.99 -9.17
C TYR A 13 1.41 5.00 -10.15
N ARG A 14 0.23 5.50 -9.81
CA ARG A 14 -0.37 6.68 -10.43
C ARG A 14 0.12 7.92 -9.71
N GLU A 15 0.34 8.99 -10.46
CA GLU A 15 0.67 10.30 -9.92
C GLU A 15 -0.10 11.39 -10.66
N GLU A 16 -0.71 12.31 -9.93
CA GLU A 16 -1.49 13.41 -10.48
C GLU A 16 -1.45 14.64 -9.57
N GLY A 17 -1.62 15.82 -10.14
CA GLY A 17 -1.68 17.07 -9.39
C GLY A 17 -0.31 17.62 -9.00
N SER A 18 -0.35 18.61 -8.10
CA SER A 18 0.82 19.32 -7.58
C SER A 18 0.50 19.88 -6.19
N GLY A 19 1.52 20.25 -5.42
CA GLY A 19 1.35 20.70 -4.03
C GLY A 19 1.89 19.70 -3.01
N PRO A 20 1.40 19.73 -1.76
CA PRO A 20 1.82 18.79 -0.72
C PRO A 20 1.59 17.34 -1.16
N ALA A 21 2.52 16.45 -0.85
CA ALA A 21 2.41 15.05 -1.28
C ALA A 21 1.37 14.29 -0.44
N LEU A 22 0.51 13.54 -1.13
CA LEU A 22 -0.50 12.65 -0.55
C LEU A 22 -0.33 11.26 -1.16
N LEU A 23 -0.03 10.25 -0.34
CA LEU A 23 0.10 8.87 -0.78
C LEU A 23 -1.13 8.05 -0.35
N LEU A 24 -1.70 7.31 -1.30
CA LEU A 24 -2.86 6.43 -1.11
C LEU A 24 -2.44 4.95 -1.22
N LEU A 25 -2.71 4.16 -0.18
CA LEU A 25 -2.36 2.73 -0.11
C LEU A 25 -3.62 1.85 -0.15
N HIS A 26 -3.68 0.92 -1.10
CA HIS A 26 -4.83 0.04 -1.30
C HIS A 26 -4.91 -1.13 -0.28
N GLY A 27 -6.03 -1.85 -0.29
CA GLY A 27 -6.26 -3.06 0.52
C GLY A 27 -5.68 -4.33 -0.13
N PHE A 28 -5.67 -5.45 0.59
CA PHE A 28 -5.20 -6.73 0.06
C PHE A 28 -5.98 -7.14 -1.22
N CYS A 29 -5.29 -7.74 -2.20
CA CYS A 29 -5.83 -8.04 -3.54
C CYS A 29 -6.31 -6.82 -4.35
N GLY A 30 -5.97 -5.60 -3.91
CA GLY A 30 -6.28 -4.36 -4.62
C GLY A 30 -5.16 -3.86 -5.53
N SER A 31 -5.32 -2.63 -5.99
CA SER A 31 -4.34 -1.85 -6.75
C SER A 31 -4.65 -0.35 -6.59
N HIS A 32 -3.84 0.51 -7.21
CA HIS A 32 -4.06 1.95 -7.31
C HIS A 32 -5.46 2.30 -7.86
N ALA A 33 -6.09 1.39 -8.62
CA ALA A 33 -7.43 1.58 -9.21
C ALA A 33 -8.53 1.82 -8.16
N TYR A 34 -8.32 1.44 -6.90
CA TYR A 34 -9.21 1.80 -5.78
C TYR A 34 -9.49 3.29 -5.72
N TRP A 35 -8.52 4.09 -6.15
CA TRP A 35 -8.52 5.52 -5.99
C TRP A 35 -8.94 6.27 -7.24
N ASP A 36 -9.33 5.59 -8.31
CA ASP A 36 -9.55 6.22 -9.62
C ASP A 36 -10.59 7.34 -9.63
N LYS A 37 -11.59 7.24 -8.75
CA LYS A 37 -12.65 8.25 -8.61
C LYS A 37 -12.28 9.39 -7.65
N VAL A 38 -11.31 9.21 -6.75
CA VAL A 38 -10.96 10.22 -5.74
C VAL A 38 -9.67 10.97 -6.08
N VAL A 39 -8.74 10.35 -6.81
CA VAL A 39 -7.49 10.99 -7.23
C VAL A 39 -7.75 12.31 -7.98
N PRO A 40 -8.67 12.40 -8.97
CA PRO A 40 -8.90 13.66 -9.68
C PRO A 40 -9.40 14.80 -8.79
N GLU A 41 -10.14 14.48 -7.72
CA GLU A 41 -10.65 15.48 -6.78
C GLU A 41 -9.54 15.98 -5.85
N LEU A 42 -8.73 15.05 -5.32
CA LEU A 42 -7.61 15.38 -4.43
C LEU A 42 -6.45 16.07 -5.18
N ALA A 43 -6.24 15.74 -6.46
CA ALA A 43 -5.18 16.30 -7.29
C ALA A 43 -5.35 17.80 -7.59
N LYS A 44 -6.52 18.38 -7.28
CA LYS A 44 -6.76 19.84 -7.35
C LYS A 44 -5.91 20.62 -6.34
N GLU A 45 -5.53 19.99 -5.22
CA GLU A 45 -4.82 20.64 -4.11
C GLU A 45 -3.51 19.91 -3.71
N TYR A 46 -3.40 18.61 -4.02
CA TYR A 46 -2.28 17.77 -3.60
C TYR A 46 -1.53 17.19 -4.80
N ARG A 47 -0.24 16.89 -4.59
CA ARG A 47 0.50 15.94 -5.43
C ARG A 47 0.14 14.53 -4.97
N VAL A 48 -0.82 13.89 -5.65
CA VAL A 48 -1.37 12.60 -5.25
C VAL A 48 -0.58 11.47 -5.88
N LEU A 49 -0.09 10.56 -5.06
CA LEU A 49 0.50 9.28 -5.46
C LEU A 49 -0.47 8.16 -5.01
N ALA A 50 -0.77 7.22 -5.90
CA ALA A 50 -1.50 6.00 -5.56
C ALA A 50 -0.69 4.80 -6.07
N THR A 51 -0.16 3.99 -5.16
CA THR A 51 0.78 2.91 -5.51
C THR A 51 0.10 1.55 -5.52
N ASP A 52 0.59 0.67 -6.39
CA ASP A 52 0.41 -0.77 -6.26
C ASP A 52 1.43 -1.29 -5.23
N LEU A 53 0.97 -2.03 -4.23
CA LEU A 53 1.79 -2.66 -3.19
C LEU A 53 2.60 -3.85 -3.76
N PRO A 54 3.67 -4.31 -3.10
CA PRO A 54 4.46 -5.46 -3.55
C PRO A 54 3.59 -6.66 -3.93
N GLY A 55 3.83 -7.22 -5.13
CA GLY A 55 3.06 -8.35 -5.66
C GLY A 55 1.64 -8.05 -6.13
N HIS A 56 1.23 -6.77 -6.17
CA HIS A 56 -0.10 -6.34 -6.60
C HIS A 56 0.00 -5.47 -7.86
N GLY A 57 -1.08 -5.45 -8.65
CA GLY A 57 -1.19 -4.60 -9.84
C GLY A 57 0.00 -4.72 -10.78
N GLY A 58 0.65 -3.59 -11.08
CA GLY A 58 1.87 -3.53 -11.90
C GLY A 58 3.18 -3.58 -11.10
N THR A 59 3.14 -3.72 -9.77
CA THR A 59 4.34 -3.78 -8.92
C THR A 59 4.82 -5.23 -8.83
N SER A 60 6.10 -5.45 -9.08
CA SER A 60 6.69 -6.79 -9.00
C SER A 60 6.55 -7.37 -7.59
N HIS A 61 6.45 -8.69 -7.49
CA HIS A 61 6.69 -9.36 -6.21
C HIS A 61 8.14 -9.11 -5.77
N VAL A 62 8.34 -8.92 -4.47
CA VAL A 62 9.66 -8.76 -3.86
C VAL A 62 9.78 -9.81 -2.77
N GLU A 63 10.71 -10.75 -2.94
CA GLU A 63 11.01 -11.76 -1.93
C GLU A 63 11.54 -11.07 -0.66
N GLY A 64 10.98 -11.43 0.49
CA GLY A 64 11.24 -10.78 1.77
C GLY A 64 10.27 -9.62 2.09
N ALA A 65 9.41 -9.21 1.15
CA ALA A 65 8.39 -8.19 1.35
C ALA A 65 7.01 -8.77 1.76
N GLU A 66 6.99 -9.88 2.50
CA GLU A 66 5.75 -10.54 2.94
C GLU A 66 5.23 -10.02 4.29
N THR A 67 6.04 -9.23 5.00
CA THR A 67 5.64 -8.61 6.27
C THR A 67 5.17 -7.17 6.06
N ILE A 68 4.33 -6.67 6.98
CA ILE A 68 3.86 -5.28 6.96
C ILE A 68 5.04 -4.29 6.97
N ASP A 69 6.07 -4.59 7.75
CA ASP A 69 7.27 -3.77 7.85
C ASP A 69 8.08 -3.77 6.55
N ALA A 70 8.30 -4.93 5.95
CA ALA A 70 9.02 -4.99 4.68
C ALA A 70 8.23 -4.34 3.53
N MET A 71 6.90 -4.45 3.52
CA MET A 71 6.08 -3.67 2.56
C MET A 71 6.17 -2.16 2.81
N ALA A 72 6.25 -1.71 4.06
CA ALA A 72 6.46 -0.31 4.40
C ALA A 72 7.83 0.21 3.90
N ASP A 73 8.86 -0.64 3.89
CA ASP A 73 10.19 -0.29 3.35
C ASP A 73 10.12 -0.04 1.83
N GLU A 74 9.34 -0.84 1.11
CA GLU A 74 9.10 -0.65 -0.33
C GLU A 74 8.28 0.63 -0.59
N VAL A 75 7.32 0.97 0.27
CA VAL A 75 6.59 2.25 0.19
C VAL A 75 7.53 3.43 0.46
N LYS A 76 8.45 3.32 1.43
CA LYS A 76 9.48 4.35 1.65
C LYS A 76 10.38 4.48 0.42
N LEU A 77 10.78 3.37 -0.19
CA LEU A 77 11.60 3.38 -1.41
C LEU A 77 10.89 4.13 -2.54
N LEU A 78 9.58 3.91 -2.72
CA LEU A 78 8.78 4.70 -3.64
C LEU A 78 8.87 6.21 -3.35
N LEU A 79 8.69 6.62 -2.09
CA LEU A 79 8.77 8.03 -1.70
C LEU A 79 10.14 8.64 -2.02
N ASP A 80 11.22 7.90 -1.73
CA ASP A 80 12.59 8.33 -2.00
C ASP A 80 12.81 8.50 -3.51
N GLN A 81 12.39 7.53 -4.33
CA GLN A 81 12.53 7.57 -5.78
C GLN A 81 11.60 8.59 -6.46
N ALA A 82 10.46 8.92 -5.85
CA ALA A 82 9.56 9.96 -6.31
C ALA A 82 9.97 11.38 -5.86
N GLY A 83 11.04 11.52 -5.09
CA GLY A 83 11.50 12.79 -4.55
C GLY A 83 10.50 13.41 -3.58
N VAL A 84 9.91 12.60 -2.70
CA VAL A 84 8.93 13.03 -1.69
C VAL A 84 9.55 12.94 -0.30
N ASP A 85 9.98 14.07 0.25
CA ASP A 85 10.59 14.11 1.59
C ASP A 85 9.56 14.01 2.71
N LYS A 86 8.40 14.66 2.55
CA LYS A 86 7.31 14.72 3.53
C LYS A 86 5.98 14.38 2.85
N VAL A 87 5.15 13.56 3.49
CA VAL A 87 3.92 13.02 2.87
C VAL A 87 2.76 12.93 3.86
N ILE A 88 1.54 13.15 3.38
CA ILE A 88 0.30 12.73 4.05
C ILE A 88 -0.04 11.32 3.58
N LEU A 89 -0.34 10.39 4.47
CA LEU A 89 -0.54 8.99 4.11
C LEU A 89 -1.97 8.51 4.43
N LEU A 90 -2.70 7.99 3.44
CA LEU A 90 -4.02 7.39 3.66
C LEU A 90 -4.00 5.92 3.26
N GLY A 91 -4.33 5.04 4.21
CA GLY A 91 -4.28 3.59 4.02
C GLY A 91 -5.64 2.93 4.17
N HIS A 92 -6.07 2.18 3.15
CA HIS A 92 -7.30 1.39 3.20
C HIS A 92 -7.05 -0.06 3.60
N SER A 93 -7.77 -0.57 4.61
CA SER A 93 -7.67 -1.97 5.06
C SER A 93 -6.21 -2.39 5.31
N LEU A 94 -5.62 -3.26 4.48
CA LEU A 94 -4.19 -3.61 4.49
C LEU A 94 -3.29 -2.36 4.50
N GLY A 95 -3.58 -1.39 3.63
CA GLY A 95 -2.82 -0.14 3.56
C GLY A 95 -2.84 0.65 4.88
N GLY A 96 -3.84 0.44 5.75
CA GLY A 96 -3.87 1.03 7.08
C GLY A 96 -2.81 0.43 8.01
N TYR A 97 -2.55 -0.88 7.94
CA TYR A 97 -1.45 -1.50 8.69
C TYR A 97 -0.09 -0.97 8.22
N LEU A 98 0.08 -0.78 6.91
CA LEU A 98 1.30 -0.16 6.35
C LEU A 98 1.43 1.29 6.82
N ALA A 99 0.34 2.05 6.90
CA ALA A 99 0.36 3.41 7.41
C ALA A 99 0.83 3.50 8.86
N LEU A 100 0.41 2.54 9.70
CA LEU A 100 0.88 2.45 11.10
C LEU A 100 2.36 2.07 11.18
N SER A 101 2.82 1.11 10.37
CA SER A 101 4.24 0.73 10.31
C SER A 101 5.12 1.91 9.87
N ILE A 102 4.70 2.67 8.84
CA ILE A 102 5.38 3.89 8.41
C ILE A 102 5.37 4.94 9.51
N ALA A 103 4.25 5.14 10.21
CA ALA A 103 4.17 6.08 11.32
C ALA A 103 5.11 5.71 12.48
N GLN A 104 5.29 4.40 12.74
CA GLN A 104 6.20 3.94 13.80
C GLN A 104 7.67 4.04 13.41
N ARG A 105 8.01 3.78 12.14
CA ARG A 105 9.40 3.59 11.70
C ARG A 105 9.99 4.78 10.94
N TYR A 106 9.13 5.61 10.36
CA TYR A 106 9.46 6.74 9.49
C TYR A 106 8.61 7.97 9.83
N GLU A 107 8.39 8.23 11.11
CA GLU A 107 7.59 9.37 11.60
C GLU A 107 8.08 10.72 11.05
N ASP A 108 9.39 10.84 10.82
CA ASP A 108 10.05 11.99 10.24
C ASP A 108 9.65 12.25 8.78
N ARG A 109 8.98 11.29 8.12
CA ARG A 109 8.46 11.45 6.76
C ARG A 109 7.00 11.92 6.73
N LEU A 110 6.28 11.88 7.85
CA LEU A 110 4.84 12.15 7.85
C LEU A 110 4.51 13.61 8.16
N LEU A 111 3.60 14.17 7.37
CA LEU A 111 2.83 15.38 7.70
C LEU A 111 1.53 15.01 8.46
N GLY A 112 1.06 13.79 8.27
CA GLY A 112 -0.12 13.21 8.89
C GLY A 112 -0.45 11.86 8.26
N PHE A 113 -1.31 11.07 8.89
CA PHE A 113 -1.81 9.82 8.31
C PHE A 113 -3.24 9.53 8.72
N GLY A 114 -3.92 8.68 7.95
CA GLY A 114 -5.31 8.28 8.18
C GLY A 114 -5.57 6.82 7.82
N LEU A 115 -6.44 6.19 8.61
CA LEU A 115 -6.88 4.81 8.43
C LEU A 115 -8.29 4.78 7.84
N ILE A 116 -8.45 4.16 6.68
CA ILE A 116 -9.73 4.07 5.97
C ILE A 116 -10.20 2.61 6.05
N HIS A 117 -11.31 2.35 6.75
CA HIS A 117 -11.80 0.98 6.99
C HIS A 117 -10.69 0.02 7.45
N SER A 118 -9.88 0.47 8.40
CA SER A 118 -8.77 -0.28 9.00
C SER A 118 -8.76 -0.07 10.52
N THR A 119 -7.76 -0.60 11.23
CA THR A 119 -7.70 -0.61 12.69
C THR A 119 -6.28 -0.34 13.20
N ALA A 120 -6.18 0.30 14.36
CA ALA A 120 -4.92 0.46 15.12
C ALA A 120 -4.66 -0.69 16.09
N TYR A 121 -5.63 -1.59 16.27
CA TYR A 121 -5.50 -2.74 17.16
C TYR A 121 -4.86 -3.92 16.44
N PRO A 122 -4.10 -4.77 17.16
CA PRO A 122 -3.61 -6.01 16.59
C PRO A 122 -4.78 -6.94 16.21
N ASP A 123 -4.52 -7.85 15.27
CA ASP A 123 -5.47 -8.91 14.95
C ASP A 123 -5.82 -9.75 16.17
N SER A 124 -7.10 -10.08 16.31
CA SER A 124 -7.56 -11.08 17.28
C SER A 124 -7.01 -12.47 16.93
N PRO A 125 -6.97 -13.41 17.90
CA PRO A 125 -6.57 -14.79 17.62
C PRO A 125 -7.36 -15.44 16.47
N GLU A 126 -8.66 -15.15 16.37
CA GLU A 126 -9.54 -15.65 15.31
C GLU A 126 -9.17 -15.06 13.96
N ALA A 127 -8.89 -13.75 13.92
CA ALA A 127 -8.47 -13.04 12.73
C ALA A 127 -7.12 -13.56 12.19
N LYS A 128 -6.19 -13.90 13.09
CA LYS A 128 -4.91 -14.56 12.73
C LYS A 128 -5.17 -15.95 12.13
N LYS A 129 -5.95 -16.78 12.80
CA LYS A 129 -6.32 -18.11 12.30
C LYS A 129 -6.98 -18.07 10.92
N GLY A 130 -7.85 -17.08 10.68
CA GLY A 130 -8.48 -16.87 9.38
C GLY A 130 -7.47 -16.53 8.27
N ARG A 131 -6.44 -15.74 8.59
CA ARG A 131 -5.35 -15.43 7.65
C ARG A 131 -4.49 -16.64 7.37
N ASP A 132 -4.12 -17.42 8.39
CA ASP A 132 -3.34 -18.65 8.23
C ASP A 132 -4.08 -19.65 7.33
N ALA A 133 -5.40 -19.81 7.53
CA ALA A 133 -6.23 -20.64 6.66
C ALA A 133 -6.28 -20.12 5.21
N ASN A 134 -6.30 -18.79 5.01
CA ASN A 134 -6.22 -18.21 3.67
C ASN A 134 -4.86 -18.47 3.01
N VAL A 135 -3.76 -18.41 3.76
CA VAL A 135 -2.41 -18.74 3.25
C VAL A 135 -2.37 -20.20 2.77
N GLU A 136 -2.87 -21.14 3.59
CA GLU A 136 -2.95 -22.55 3.21
C GLU A 136 -3.81 -22.75 1.95
N LYS A 137 -4.99 -22.12 1.91
CA LYS A 137 -5.91 -22.21 0.77
C LYS A 137 -5.28 -21.68 -0.51
N VAL A 138 -4.62 -20.53 -0.47
CA VAL A 138 -3.90 -19.94 -1.61
C VAL A 138 -2.76 -20.85 -2.05
N GLY A 139 -2.00 -21.44 -1.11
CA GLY A 139 -0.93 -22.37 -1.42
C GLY A 139 -1.41 -23.65 -2.13
N GLN A 140 -2.62 -24.11 -1.83
CA GLN A 140 -3.20 -25.33 -2.42
C GLN A 140 -3.95 -25.08 -3.73
N GLN A 141 -4.64 -23.94 -3.85
CA GLN A 141 -5.65 -23.71 -4.89
C GLN A 141 -5.37 -22.46 -5.73
N GLY A 142 -4.32 -21.70 -5.41
CA GLY A 142 -4.00 -20.43 -6.05
C GLY A 142 -4.81 -19.25 -5.50
N ILE A 143 -4.38 -18.04 -5.86
CA ILE A 143 -4.94 -16.78 -5.34
C ILE A 143 -6.37 -16.50 -5.81
N ALA A 144 -6.78 -17.03 -6.96
CA ALA A 144 -8.11 -16.79 -7.54
C ALA A 144 -9.24 -17.16 -6.57
N VAL A 145 -9.11 -18.27 -5.84
CA VAL A 145 -10.14 -18.74 -4.90
C VAL A 145 -10.30 -17.82 -3.68
N LEU A 146 -9.30 -16.99 -3.38
CA LEU A 146 -9.41 -15.96 -2.37
C LEU A 146 -10.05 -14.69 -2.96
N ILE A 147 -9.62 -14.26 -4.15
CA ILE A 147 -10.15 -13.08 -4.84
C ILE A 147 -11.63 -13.23 -5.16
N ASP A 148 -12.06 -14.37 -5.69
CA ASP A 148 -13.45 -14.64 -6.08
C ASP A 148 -14.39 -14.77 -4.86
N GLY A 149 -13.83 -14.89 -3.65
CA GLY A 149 -14.57 -14.99 -2.40
C GLY A 149 -14.66 -13.68 -1.60
N LEU A 150 -14.02 -12.60 -2.07
CA LEU A 150 -14.09 -11.24 -1.49
C LEU A 150 -15.28 -10.46 -2.06
#